data_AF-A0A967P495-F1
#
_entry.id   AF-A0A967P495-F1
#
_cell.length_a   1.000
_cell.length_b   1.000
_cell.length_c   1.000
_cell.angle_alpha   90.00
_cell.angle_beta   90.00
_cell.angle_gamma   90.00
#
_symmetry.space_group_name_H-M   'P 1'
#
loop_
_entity.id
_entity.type
_entity.pdbx_description
1 polymer ?
#
loop_
_entity_poly.entity_id
_entity_poly.type
_entity_poly.pdbx_seq_one_letter_code
_entity_poly.pdbx_strand_id
1 'polypeptide(L)'
;MKFPRLDVRSACLFMTSDPDWRQKIFTGGLVFLIPLIGWTTLLGYRKAAIDRLWTGKSTVLADWQNNYIYFFVEGFKSCLVIFT
;
A
#
# COMPACT_ATOMS: atom_id res chain seq x y z
N MET A 1 -23.12 10.49 6.91
CA MET A 1 -21.90 9.70 7.19
C MET A 1 -21.27 10.22 8.48
N LYS A 2 -21.35 9.48 9.60
CA LYS A 2 -20.56 9.79 10.79
C LYS A 2 -19.15 9.25 10.53
N PHE A 3 -18.16 10.13 10.36
CA PHE A 3 -16.77 9.70 10.34
C PHE A 3 -16.47 9.09 11.72
N PRO A 4 -16.10 7.80 11.80
CA PRO A 4 -15.65 7.22 13.06
C PRO A 4 -14.49 8.07 13.57
N ARG A 5 -14.43 8.32 14.89
CA ARG A 5 -13.34 9.08 15.49
C ARG A 5 -12.03 8.44 15.05
N LEU A 6 -11.23 9.19 14.30
CA LEU A 6 -9.90 8.79 13.88
C LEU A 6 -9.07 8.59 15.14
N ASP A 7 -8.86 7.33 15.51
CA ASP A 7 -7.89 6.99 16.53
C ASP A 7 -6.50 7.14 15.92
N VAL A 8 -5.88 8.29 16.19
CA VAL A 8 -4.55 8.65 15.69
C VAL A 8 -3.53 7.59 16.06
N ARG A 9 -3.68 6.94 17.23
CA ARG A 9 -2.76 5.88 17.67
C ARG A 9 -2.86 4.67 16.74
N SER A 10 -4.07 4.22 16.44
CA SER A 10 -4.30 3.15 15.48
C SER A 10 -3.84 3.53 14.07
N ALA A 11 -4.03 4.78 13.66
CA ALA A 11 -3.57 5.30 12.36
C ALA A 11 -2.05 5.43 12.24
N CYS A 12 -1.30 5.59 13.34
CA CYS A 12 0.17 5.60 13.33
C CYS A 12 0.77 4.20 13.51
N LEU A 13 0.05 3.29 14.18
CA LEU A 13 0.55 1.96 14.52
C LEU A 13 -0.02 0.84 13.65
N PHE A 14 -0.88 1.12 12.67
CA PHE A 14 -1.48 0.09 11.81
C PHE A 14 -0.45 -0.83 11.14
N MET A 15 0.75 -0.32 10.87
CA MET A 15 1.86 -1.08 10.32
C MET A 15 2.35 -2.16 11.29
N THR A 16 2.40 -1.84 12.59
CA THR A 16 2.92 -2.74 13.64
C THR A 16 1.99 -3.91 13.96
N SER A 17 0.74 -3.86 13.50
CA SER A 17 -0.22 -4.96 13.62
C SER A 17 0.10 -6.15 12.69
N ASP A 18 0.95 -5.95 11.68
CA ASP A 18 1.39 -6.99 10.75
C ASP A 18 2.73 -7.58 11.22
N PRO A 19 2.86 -8.89 11.46
CA PRO A 19 4.10 -9.48 11.96
C PRO A 19 5.31 -9.24 11.02
N ASP A 20 5.06 -9.15 9.71
CA ASP A 20 6.09 -9.04 8.68
C ASP A 20 6.28 -7.61 8.18
N TRP A 21 5.77 -6.63 8.94
CA TRP A 21 5.75 -5.22 8.54
C TRP A 21 7.12 -4.67 8.15
N ARG A 22 8.18 -5.08 8.88
CA ARG A 22 9.55 -4.64 8.62
C ARG A 22 10.03 -5.09 7.25
N GLN A 23 9.78 -6.34 6.90
CA GLN A 23 10.14 -6.90 5.60
C GLN A 23 9.34 -6.20 4.49
N LYS A 24 8.03 -5.99 4.70
CA LYS A 24 7.18 -5.32 3.71
C LYS A 24 7.58 -3.87 3.45
N ILE A 25 7.95 -3.12 4.50
CA ILE A 25 8.46 -1.74 4.35
C ILE A 25 9.82 -1.74 3.68
N PHE A 26 10.72 -2.66 4.06
CA PHE A 26 12.05 -2.75 3.46
C PHE A 26 11.97 -3.08 1.97
N THR A 27 11.18 -4.07 1.58
CA THR A 27 10.93 -4.40 0.16
C THR A 27 10.31 -3.23 -0.58
N GLY A 28 9.34 -2.52 0.01
CA GLY A 28 8.77 -1.32 -0.59
C GLY A 28 9.80 -0.21 -0.80
N GLY A 29 10.72 -0.03 0.14
CA GLY A 29 11.85 0.89 0.03
C GLY A 29 12.80 0.50 -1.10
N LEU A 30 13.15 -0.79 -1.25
CA LEU A 30 13.97 -1.26 -2.35
C LEU A 30 13.30 -1.06 -3.72
N VAL A 31 12.01 -1.38 -3.83
CA VAL A 31 11.23 -1.18 -5.06
C VAL A 31 11.20 0.30 -5.44
N PHE A 32 11.02 1.18 -4.45
CA PHE A 32 10.99 2.63 -4.65
C PHE A 32 12.28 3.21 -5.24
N LEU A 33 13.44 2.60 -4.97
CA LEU A 33 14.71 3.04 -5.53
C LEU A 33 14.83 2.82 -7.04
N ILE A 34 13.96 1.99 -7.64
CA ILE A 34 13.95 1.74 -9.08
C ILE A 34 13.30 2.95 -9.76
N PRO A 35 14.03 3.71 -10.61
CA PRO A 35 13.47 4.88 -11.27
C PRO A 35 12.27 4.52 -12.14
N LEU A 36 11.24 5.36 -12.14
CA LEU A 36 9.97 5.23 -12.88
C LEU A 36 9.10 4.03 -12.47
N ILE A 37 9.65 2.81 -12.47
CA ILE A 37 8.93 1.56 -12.14
C ILE A 37 8.61 1.48 -10.65
N GLY A 38 9.54 1.93 -9.80
CA GLY A 38 9.38 1.88 -8.36
C GLY A 38 8.20 2.73 -7.89
N TRP A 39 8.07 3.93 -8.46
CA TRP A 39 7.02 4.87 -8.08
C TRP A 39 5.63 4.39 -8.46
N THR A 40 5.47 3.86 -9.68
CA THR A 40 4.18 3.30 -10.13
C THR A 40 3.81 2.08 -9.30
N THR A 41 4.73 1.15 -9.11
CA THR A 41 4.50 -0.05 -8.29
C THR A 41 4.12 0.29 -6.86
N LEU A 42 4.79 1.27 -6.24
CA LEU A 42 4.46 1.72 -4.89
C LEU A 42 3.08 2.36 -4.80
N LEU A 43 2.64 3.04 -5.86
CA LEU A 43 1.32 3.65 -5.93
C LEU A 43 0.21 2.58 -5.93
N GLY A 44 0.38 1.52 -6.72
CA GLY A 44 -0.54 0.37 -6.69
C GLY A 44 -0.50 -0.40 -5.38
N TYR A 45 0.67 -0.53 -4.76
CA TYR A 45 0.82 -1.11 -3.42
C TYR A 45 0.01 -0.33 -2.36
N ARG A 46 0.10 1.01 -2.39
CA ARG A 46 -0.68 1.87 -1.48
C ARG A 46 -2.18 1.77 -1.74
N LYS A 47 -2.60 1.73 -3.01
CA LYS A 47 -4.00 1.50 -3.37
C LYS A 47 -4.53 0.19 -2.77
N ALA A 48 -3.76 -0.90 -2.88
CA ALA A 48 -4.12 -2.17 -2.28
C ALA A 48 -4.18 -2.11 -0.74
N ALA A 49 -3.28 -1.36 -0.10
CA ALA A 49 -3.34 -1.15 1.35
C ALA A 49 -4.60 -0.37 1.79
N ILE A 50 -5.01 0.65 1.02
CA ILE A 50 -6.25 1.40 1.26
C ILE A 50 -7.47 0.50 1.09
N ASP A 51 -7.50 -0.35 0.06
CA ASP A 51 -8.59 -1.30 -0.17
C ASP A 51 -8.71 -2.32 0.98
N ARG A 52 -7.58 -2.84 1.47
CA ARG A 52 -7.52 -3.72 2.64
C ARG A 52 -7.99 -3.02 3.92
N LEU A 53 -7.63 -1.74 4.10
CA LEU A 53 -8.10 -0.92 5.20
C LEU A 53 -9.62 -0.71 5.13
N TRP A 54 -10.16 -0.41 3.95
CA TRP A 54 -11.59 -0.19 3.72
C TRP A 54 -12.42 -1.45 3.92
N THR A 55 -11.88 -2.61 3.51
CA THR A 55 -12.51 -3.92 3.69
C THR A 55 -12.31 -4.52 5.08
N GLY A 56 -11.62 -3.82 5.99
CA GLY A 56 -11.44 -4.23 7.38
C GLY A 56 -10.54 -5.46 7.56
N LYS A 57 -9.59 -5.68 6.65
CA LYS A 57 -8.62 -6.78 6.77
C LYS A 57 -7.69 -6.54 7.97
N SER A 58 -7.36 -7.60 8.71
CA SER A 58 -6.45 -7.53 9.87
C SER A 58 -5.04 -7.07 9.49
N THR A 59 -4.55 -7.47 8.31
CA THR A 59 -3.27 -7.05 7.75
C THR A 59 -3.49 -5.97 6.68
N VAL A 60 -3.18 -4.72 7.01
CA VAL A 60 -3.34 -3.59 6.09
C VAL A 60 -2.25 -3.59 5.01
N LEU A 61 -1.02 -4.00 5.36
CA LEU A 61 0.08 -4.08 4.40
C LEU A 61 -0.13 -5.28 3.48
N ALA A 62 -0.24 -5.01 2.18
CA ALA A 62 -0.35 -6.06 1.17
C ALA A 62 0.97 -6.87 1.09
N ASP A 63 0.85 -8.14 0.73
CA ASP A 63 2.02 -9.01 0.54
C ASP A 63 2.65 -8.76 -0.82
N TRP A 64 3.98 -8.63 -0.83
CA TRP A 64 4.76 -8.45 -2.05
C TRP A 64 4.88 -9.74 -2.86
N GLN A 65 4.96 -10.88 -2.18
CA GLN A 65 5.14 -12.19 -2.82
C GLN A 65 4.05 -12.44 -3.87
N ASN A 66 4.48 -12.69 -5.12
CA ASN A 66 3.64 -12.89 -6.30
C ASN A 66 2.72 -11.72 -6.74
N ASN A 67 2.78 -10.54 -6.11
CA ASN A 67 1.90 -9.41 -6.44
C ASN A 67 2.60 -8.20 -7.10
N TYR A 68 3.89 -8.27 -7.39
CA TYR A 68 4.65 -7.15 -7.97
C TYR A 68 4.04 -6.63 -9.29
N ILE A 69 3.69 -7.53 -10.21
CA ILE A 69 3.09 -7.17 -11.50
C ILE A 69 1.71 -6.54 -11.29
N TYR A 70 0.91 -7.09 -10.38
CA TYR A 70 -0.40 -6.54 -10.03
C TYR A 70 -0.28 -5.10 -9.52
N PHE A 71 0.65 -4.84 -8.59
CA PHE A 71 0.87 -3.49 -8.06
C PHE A 71 1.40 -2.52 -9.13
N PHE A 72 2.26 -2.98 -10.04
CA PHE A 72 2.69 -2.16 -11.17
C PHE A 72 1.52 -1.78 -12.08
N VAL A 73 0.68 -2.74 -12.47
CA VAL A 73 -0.48 -2.50 -13.36
C VAL A 73 -1.50 -1.57 -12.69
N GLU A 74 -1.84 -1.82 -11.43
CA GLU A 74 -2.77 -0.96 -10.69
C GLU A 74 -2.20 0.44 -10.45
N GLY A 75 -0.89 0.53 -10.19
CA GLY A 75 -0.18 1.79 -10.09
C GLY A 75 -0.20 2.59 -11.38
N PHE A 76 0.03 1.92 -12.52
CA PHE A 76 -0.03 2.53 -13.84
C PHE A 76 -1.44 3.05 -14.17
N LYS A 77 -2.49 2.26 -13.88
CA LYS A 77 -3.89 2.72 -14.01
C LYS A 77 -4.15 3.96 -13.16
N SER A 78 -3.66 3.99 -11.92
CA SER A 78 -3.80 5.15 -11.06
C SER A 78 -3.03 6.37 -11.57
N CYS A 79 -1.85 6.21 -12.16
CA CYS A 79 -1.16 7.30 -12.83
C CYS A 79 -2.00 7.88 -13.98
N LEU A 80 -2.59 7.02 -14.82
CA LEU A 80 -3.47 7.49 -15.90
C LEU A 80 -4.63 8.33 -15.37
N VAL A 81 -5.27 7.92 -14.26
CA VAL A 81 -6.36 8.69 -13.64
C VAL A 81 -5.88 10.05 -13.10
N ILE A 82 -4.63 10.16 -12.65
CA ILE A 82 -4.09 11.44 -12.13
C ILE A 82 -3.76 12.40 -13.28
N PHE A 83 -3.33 11.89 -14.44
CA PHE A 83 -2.89 12.69 -15.58
C PHE A 83 -3.97 12.90 -16.65
N THR A 84 -5.18 12.34 -16.47
CA THR A 84 -6.36 12.54 -17.34
C THR A 84 -7.32 13.51 -16.68
#